data_AF-A0A916CPZ8-F1
#
_entry.id   AF-A0A916CPZ8-F1
#
_cell.length_a   1.000
_cell.length_b   1.000
_cell.length_c   1.000
_cell.angle_alpha   90.00
_cell.angle_beta   90.00
_cell.angle_gamma   90.00
#
_symmetry.space_group_name_H-M   'P 1'
#
loop_
_entity.id
_entity.type
_entity.pdbx_description
1 polymer ?
#
loop_
_entity_poly.entity_id
_entity_poly.type
_entity_poly.pdbx_seq_one_letter_code
_entity_poly.pdbx_strand_id
1 'polypeptide(L)'
;MSAARPERSEPGARGRGRFVVYVEGPRDRDILRGWAFRVSPALGEALAAAAVILGGRRPGRAIEHFEGVRRFAEGSRALCVLDRDDEPDASAEGAAGLEFFTWSRRHIESYLLVPDAIRRAIRARPDDPRVGRVLDRHLPHPDDEAALRSIDAKKLLSAQGALAKAFGRPVAPGRLAREMHAGEHHDDIRALFDRMRHALRELGELRP
;
A
#
# COMPACT_ATOMS: atom_id res chain seq x y z
N MET A 1 -66.69 -1.66 3.87
CA MET A 1 -65.83 -1.06 2.83
C MET A 1 -64.46 -0.83 3.45
N SER A 2 -63.55 -1.77 3.23
CA SER A 2 -62.20 -1.77 3.79
C SER A 2 -61.28 -0.98 2.85
N ALA A 3 -60.75 0.16 3.31
CA ALA A 3 -59.81 0.96 2.54
C ALA A 3 -58.42 0.31 2.64
N ALA A 4 -57.95 -0.22 1.51
CA ALA A 4 -56.61 -0.77 1.37
C ALA A 4 -55.55 0.32 1.57
N ARG A 5 -54.56 0.03 2.44
CA ARG A 5 -53.28 0.76 2.51
C ARG A 5 -52.50 0.50 1.21
N PRO A 6 -51.88 1.52 0.59
CA PRO A 6 -50.79 1.26 -0.34
C PRO A 6 -49.50 1.10 0.47
N GLU A 7 -49.03 -0.13 0.61
CA GLU A 7 -47.61 -0.39 0.82
C GLU A 7 -46.87 0.00 -0.47
N ARG A 8 -46.10 1.08 -0.42
CA ARG A 8 -44.99 1.30 -1.34
C ARG A 8 -43.71 1.19 -0.53
N SER A 9 -43.12 0.00 -0.55
CA SER A 9 -41.71 -0.20 -0.25
C SER A 9 -40.91 0.46 -1.38
N GLU A 10 -40.35 1.64 -1.10
CA GLU A 10 -39.34 2.22 -1.99
C GLU A 10 -38.13 1.27 -2.05
N PRO A 11 -37.56 0.99 -3.24
CA PRO A 11 -36.29 0.30 -3.31
C PRO A 11 -35.25 1.19 -2.63
N GLY A 12 -34.76 0.74 -1.46
CA GLY A 12 -33.91 1.51 -0.58
C GLY A 12 -32.78 2.21 -1.34
N ALA A 13 -32.65 3.51 -1.11
CA ALA A 13 -31.62 4.34 -1.71
C ALA A 13 -30.24 3.69 -1.50
N ARG A 14 -29.72 3.06 -2.56
CA ARG A 14 -28.37 2.51 -2.57
C ARG A 14 -27.42 3.66 -2.26
N GLY A 15 -26.59 3.50 -1.23
CA GLY A 15 -25.70 4.57 -0.75
C GLY A 15 -24.68 4.98 -1.81
N ARG A 16 -24.13 6.20 -1.69
CA ARG A 16 -23.01 6.66 -2.51
C ARG A 16 -21.88 5.63 -2.51
N GLY A 17 -21.30 5.34 -3.69
CA GLY A 17 -20.17 4.43 -3.84
C GLY A 17 -19.02 4.78 -2.90
N ARG A 18 -18.31 3.75 -2.41
CA ARG A 18 -17.18 3.88 -1.47
C ARG A 18 -15.89 3.40 -2.11
N PHE A 19 -14.76 3.95 -1.67
CA PHE A 19 -13.44 3.41 -1.96
C PHE A 19 -12.90 2.58 -0.80
N VAL A 20 -12.28 1.42 -1.09
CA VAL A 20 -11.64 0.55 -0.09
C VAL A 20 -10.25 0.14 -0.57
N VAL A 21 -9.26 0.18 0.31
CA VAL A 21 -7.91 -0.34 0.02
C VAL A 21 -7.61 -1.48 0.97
N TYR A 22 -7.48 -2.70 0.45
CA TYR A 22 -7.08 -3.85 1.25
C TYR A 22 -5.57 -3.99 1.26
N VAL A 23 -5.00 -4.23 2.43
CA VAL A 23 -3.55 -4.42 2.65
C VAL A 23 -3.33 -5.62 3.56
N GLU A 24 -2.19 -6.31 3.43
CA GLU A 24 -1.96 -7.54 4.19
C GLU A 24 -1.79 -7.27 5.69
N GLY A 25 -0.96 -6.27 6.04
CA GLY A 25 -0.60 -6.00 7.42
C GLY A 25 -0.68 -4.53 7.85
N PRO A 26 -0.61 -4.27 9.17
CA PRO A 26 -0.48 -2.90 9.70
C PRO A 26 0.77 -2.18 9.18
N ARG A 27 1.87 -2.92 8.98
CA ARG A 27 3.11 -2.36 8.46
C ARG A 27 2.96 -1.82 7.04
N ASP A 28 2.29 -2.55 6.16
CA ASP A 28 2.08 -2.15 4.78
C ASP A 28 1.23 -0.89 4.72
N ARG A 29 0.17 -0.82 5.55
CA ARG A 29 -0.63 0.39 5.72
C ARG A 29 0.24 1.59 6.09
N ASP A 30 1.14 1.41 7.06
CA ASP A 30 2.01 2.49 7.54
C ASP A 30 3.02 2.93 6.47
N ILE A 31 3.55 2.00 5.68
CA ILE A 31 4.43 2.29 4.53
C ILE A 31 3.66 3.05 3.45
N LEU A 32 2.53 2.53 3.00
CA LEU A 32 1.69 3.15 1.98
C LEU A 32 1.25 4.55 2.40
N ARG A 33 0.86 4.72 3.66
CA ARG A 33 0.52 6.03 4.22
C ARG A 33 1.73 6.97 4.17
N GLY A 34 2.90 6.48 4.57
CA GLY A 34 4.15 7.24 4.48
C GLY A 34 4.38 7.81 3.09
N TRP A 35 4.30 6.97 2.05
CA TRP A 35 4.46 7.40 0.66
C TRP A 35 3.31 8.29 0.17
N ALA A 36 2.05 7.97 0.50
CA ALA A 36 0.89 8.71 0.03
C ALA A 36 0.93 10.17 0.50
N PHE A 37 1.32 10.44 1.75
CA PHE A 37 1.50 11.80 2.26
C PHE A 37 2.65 12.56 1.58
N ARG A 38 3.62 11.87 0.99
CA ARG A 38 4.70 12.49 0.18
C ARG A 38 4.22 12.84 -1.24
N VAL A 39 3.21 12.14 -1.75
CA VAL A 39 2.56 12.47 -3.02
C VAL A 39 1.57 13.63 -2.82
N SER A 40 0.66 13.52 -1.86
CA SER A 40 -0.21 14.63 -1.44
C SER A 40 -0.89 14.34 -0.09
N PRO A 41 -1.19 15.37 0.72
CA PRO A 41 -1.95 15.19 1.96
C PRO A 41 -3.32 14.53 1.75
N ALA A 42 -4.06 14.95 0.71
CA ALA A 42 -5.39 14.42 0.40
C ALA A 42 -5.38 12.91 0.09
N LEU A 43 -4.40 12.43 -0.66
CA LEU A 43 -4.26 10.99 -0.93
C LEU A 43 -3.91 10.21 0.34
N GLY A 44 -3.05 10.78 1.18
CA GLY A 44 -2.69 10.19 2.48
C GLY A 44 -3.90 10.05 3.42
N GLU A 45 -4.77 11.04 3.45
CA GLU A 45 -6.03 11.02 4.22
C GLU A 45 -7.03 10.01 3.64
N ALA A 46 -7.22 10.01 2.31
CA ALA A 46 -8.09 9.06 1.64
C ALA A 46 -7.66 7.61 1.89
N LEU A 47 -6.37 7.31 1.78
CA LEU A 47 -5.83 5.98 2.09
C LEU A 47 -6.09 5.61 3.56
N ALA A 48 -5.83 6.54 4.50
CA ALA A 48 -6.01 6.27 5.92
C ALA A 48 -7.47 5.96 6.28
N ALA A 49 -8.43 6.62 5.61
CA ALA A 49 -9.86 6.37 5.79
C ALA A 49 -10.35 5.08 5.11
N ALA A 50 -9.76 4.71 3.97
CA ALA A 50 -10.19 3.58 3.16
C ALA A 50 -9.49 2.24 3.47
N ALA A 51 -8.40 2.25 4.23
CA ALA A 51 -7.56 1.07 4.43
C ALA A 51 -8.18 -0.01 5.35
N VAL A 52 -8.21 -1.25 4.87
CA VAL A 52 -8.65 -2.45 5.59
C VAL A 52 -7.50 -3.46 5.66
N ILE A 53 -7.18 -3.94 6.86
CA ILE A 53 -6.08 -4.90 7.09
C ILE A 53 -6.64 -6.33 7.02
N LEU A 54 -6.05 -7.16 6.14
CA LEU A 54 -6.50 -8.52 5.90
C LEU A 54 -5.95 -9.56 6.90
N GLY A 55 -4.80 -9.28 7.52
CA GLY A 55 -4.10 -10.23 8.39
C GLY A 55 -3.29 -11.27 7.61
N GLY A 56 -2.49 -10.78 6.65
CA GLY A 56 -1.72 -11.56 5.68
C GLY A 56 -2.36 -11.56 4.27
N ARG A 57 -1.71 -12.25 3.33
CA ARG A 57 -2.15 -12.46 1.95
C ARG A 57 -3.46 -13.29 1.91
N ARG A 58 -4.60 -12.62 1.99
CA ARG A 58 -5.95 -13.24 2.02
C ARG A 58 -6.89 -12.63 0.97
N PRO A 59 -6.65 -12.85 -0.34
CA PRO A 59 -7.46 -12.27 -1.41
C PRO A 59 -8.96 -12.65 -1.31
N GLY A 60 -9.27 -13.88 -0.88
CA GLY A 60 -10.67 -14.30 -0.66
C GLY A 60 -11.41 -13.46 0.38
N ARG A 61 -10.73 -13.02 1.45
CA ARG A 61 -11.31 -12.15 2.47
C ARG A 61 -11.61 -10.75 1.92
N ALA A 62 -10.76 -10.25 1.02
CA ALA A 62 -11.00 -8.98 0.34
C ALA A 62 -12.23 -9.04 -0.56
N ILE A 63 -12.38 -10.14 -1.32
CA ILE A 63 -13.55 -10.40 -2.17
C ILE A 63 -14.83 -10.43 -1.33
N GLU A 64 -14.88 -11.29 -0.30
CA GLU A 64 -16.04 -11.44 0.58
C GLU A 64 -16.46 -10.10 1.22
N HIS A 65 -15.49 -9.37 1.77
CA HIS A 65 -15.76 -8.06 2.38
C HIS A 65 -16.28 -7.05 1.34
N PHE A 66 -15.68 -7.01 0.15
CA PHE A 66 -16.07 -6.06 -0.88
C PHE A 66 -17.46 -6.35 -1.46
N GLU A 67 -17.83 -7.61 -1.63
CA GLU A 67 -19.20 -7.99 -2.00
C GLU A 67 -20.22 -7.46 -0.99
N GLY A 68 -19.89 -7.54 0.31
CA GLY A 68 -20.67 -6.91 1.38
C GLY A 68 -20.83 -5.41 1.17
N VAL A 69 -19.74 -4.69 0.91
CA VAL A 69 -19.76 -3.24 0.64
C VAL A 69 -20.64 -2.91 -0.58
N ARG A 70 -20.50 -3.65 -1.68
CA ARG A 70 -21.25 -3.42 -2.92
C ARG A 70 -22.76 -3.63 -2.79
N ARG A 71 -23.20 -4.50 -1.88
CA ARG A 71 -24.63 -4.70 -1.60
C ARG A 71 -25.30 -3.45 -1.03
N PHE A 72 -24.55 -2.58 -0.35
CA PHE A 72 -25.08 -1.35 0.26
C PHE A 72 -24.71 -0.07 -0.50
N ALA A 73 -23.61 -0.08 -1.25
CA ALA A 73 -23.11 1.07 -1.99
C ALA A 73 -22.73 0.64 -3.42
N GLU A 74 -23.69 0.72 -4.33
CA GLU A 74 -23.47 0.41 -5.75
C GLU A 74 -22.47 1.40 -6.35
N GLY A 75 -21.63 0.92 -7.27
CA GLY A 75 -20.55 1.72 -7.85
C GLY A 75 -19.29 1.83 -6.99
N SER A 76 -19.24 1.22 -5.80
CA SER A 76 -18.02 1.14 -4.98
C SER A 76 -16.83 0.57 -5.76
N ARG A 77 -15.63 1.01 -5.37
CA ARG A 77 -14.35 0.59 -5.94
C ARG A 77 -13.44 0.08 -4.84
N ALA A 78 -12.60 -0.89 -5.16
CA ALA A 78 -11.60 -1.37 -4.25
C ALA A 78 -10.29 -1.76 -4.93
N LEU A 79 -9.21 -1.66 -4.17
CA LEU A 79 -7.88 -2.08 -4.57
C LEU A 79 -7.30 -3.00 -3.49
N CYS A 80 -6.91 -4.21 -3.85
CA CYS A 80 -6.26 -5.16 -2.96
C CYS A 80 -4.77 -5.23 -3.28
N VAL A 81 -3.96 -4.70 -2.37
CA VAL A 81 -2.50 -4.60 -2.52
C VAL A 81 -1.85 -5.80 -1.84
N LEU A 82 -1.08 -6.55 -2.61
CA LEU A 82 -0.46 -7.80 -2.18
C LEU A 82 1.05 -7.79 -2.44
N ASP A 83 1.80 -8.40 -1.53
CA ASP A 83 3.20 -8.75 -1.78
C ASP A 83 3.27 -9.84 -2.85
N ARG A 84 4.33 -9.86 -3.65
CA ARG A 84 4.55 -10.94 -4.62
C ARG A 84 4.86 -12.25 -3.92
N ASP A 85 5.64 -12.15 -2.84
CA ASP A 85 6.33 -13.27 -2.23
C ASP A 85 7.05 -14.12 -3.30
N ASP A 86 6.90 -15.45 -3.23
CA ASP A 86 7.36 -16.43 -4.22
C ASP A 86 6.17 -17.02 -5.01
N GLU A 87 4.97 -16.41 -4.91
CA GLU A 87 3.77 -16.88 -5.60
C GLU A 87 3.60 -16.21 -6.97
N PRO A 88 3.00 -16.90 -7.96
CA PRO A 88 2.56 -16.25 -9.19
C PRO A 88 1.54 -15.15 -8.87
N ASP A 89 1.39 -14.19 -9.80
CA ASP A 89 0.37 -13.15 -9.69
C ASP A 89 -0.98 -13.77 -9.32
N ALA A 90 -1.66 -13.18 -8.34
CA ALA A 90 -3.00 -13.57 -7.99
C ALA A 90 -3.91 -13.22 -9.18
N SER A 91 -4.00 -14.12 -10.17
CA SER A 91 -4.97 -14.07 -11.25
C SER A 91 -6.34 -14.48 -10.72
N ALA A 92 -6.77 -13.83 -9.64
CA ALA A 92 -8.15 -13.90 -9.22
C ALA A 92 -8.91 -12.96 -10.15
N GLU A 93 -9.81 -13.50 -10.96
CA GLU A 93 -10.87 -12.71 -11.58
C GLU A 93 -11.57 -11.93 -10.47
N GLY A 94 -11.18 -10.66 -10.32
CA GLY A 94 -11.69 -9.81 -9.26
C GLY A 94 -13.20 -9.67 -9.39
N ALA A 95 -13.91 -9.65 -8.26
CA ALA A 95 -15.30 -9.22 -8.27
C ALA A 95 -15.39 -7.84 -8.94
N ALA A 96 -16.41 -7.57 -9.76
CA ALA A 96 -16.49 -6.31 -10.49
C ALA A 96 -16.31 -5.09 -9.56
N GLY A 97 -15.38 -4.20 -9.91
CA GLY A 97 -14.99 -3.04 -9.10
C GLY A 97 -13.91 -3.29 -8.04
N LEU A 98 -13.45 -4.53 -7.86
CA LEU A 98 -12.26 -4.88 -7.06
C LEU A 98 -11.11 -5.21 -7.99
N GLU A 99 -10.04 -4.45 -7.87
CA GLU A 99 -8.78 -4.66 -8.59
C GLU A 99 -7.72 -5.25 -7.65
N PHE A 100 -6.90 -6.17 -8.16
CA PHE A 100 -5.71 -6.67 -7.47
C PHE A 100 -4.46 -5.95 -7.98
N PHE A 101 -3.60 -5.56 -7.05
CA PHE A 101 -2.28 -4.99 -7.32
C PHE A 101 -1.24 -5.84 -6.58
N THR A 102 -0.43 -6.58 -7.33
CA THR A 102 0.71 -7.30 -6.78
C THR A 102 1.98 -6.49 -7.01
N TRP A 103 2.77 -6.28 -5.97
CA TRP A 103 4.09 -5.67 -6.11
C TRP A 103 4.97 -6.46 -7.08
N SER A 104 5.76 -5.78 -7.91
CA SER A 104 6.68 -6.50 -8.80
C SER A 104 7.92 -7.02 -8.05
N ARG A 105 8.33 -6.39 -6.94
CA ARG A 105 9.37 -6.89 -6.02
C ARG A 105 8.75 -7.80 -4.96
N ARG A 106 9.58 -8.62 -4.30
CA ARG A 106 9.14 -9.66 -3.34
C ARG A 106 8.16 -9.14 -2.29
N HIS A 107 8.52 -8.05 -1.62
CA HIS A 107 7.68 -7.41 -0.60
C HIS A 107 7.65 -5.89 -0.79
N ILE A 108 6.63 -5.22 -0.25
CA ILE A 108 6.54 -3.76 -0.18
C ILE A 108 7.78 -3.11 0.48
N GLU A 109 8.43 -3.77 1.44
CA GLU A 109 9.67 -3.28 2.04
C GLU A 109 10.84 -3.17 1.07
N SER A 110 10.82 -3.91 -0.04
CA SER A 110 11.90 -3.91 -1.04
C SER A 110 12.01 -2.57 -1.77
N TYR A 111 10.95 -1.76 -1.75
CA TYR A 111 10.96 -0.40 -2.29
C TYR A 111 11.48 0.65 -1.29
N LEU A 112 11.70 0.26 -0.03
CA LEU A 112 12.30 1.13 0.99
C LEU A 112 13.83 1.07 0.97
N LEU A 113 14.42 0.23 0.13
CA LEU A 113 15.87 0.06 -0.01
C LEU A 113 16.48 1.20 -0.85
N VAL A 114 16.15 2.44 -0.48
CA VAL A 114 16.67 3.67 -1.07
C VAL A 114 17.75 4.23 -0.14
N PRO A 115 19.04 4.23 -0.55
CA PRO A 115 20.15 4.65 0.31
C PRO A 115 19.95 6.01 0.95
N ASP A 116 19.49 7.01 0.19
CA ASP A 116 19.31 8.37 0.69
C ASP A 116 18.15 8.51 1.68
N ALA A 117 17.04 7.79 1.45
CA ALA A 117 15.95 7.72 2.42
C ALA A 117 16.41 7.05 3.73
N ILE A 118 17.26 6.02 3.66
CA ILE A 118 17.83 5.38 4.84
C ILE A 118 18.74 6.34 5.60
N ARG A 119 19.61 7.10 4.91
CA ARG A 119 20.46 8.14 5.52
C ARG A 119 19.62 9.17 6.28
N ARG A 120 18.56 9.70 5.65
CA ARG A 120 17.63 10.65 6.27
C ARG A 120 16.90 10.04 7.46
N ALA A 121 16.40 8.82 7.30
CA ALA A 121 15.74 8.09 8.38
C ALA A 121 16.67 7.85 9.57
N ILE A 122 17.94 7.51 9.40
CA ILE A 122 18.82 7.37 10.58
C ILE A 122 19.37 8.73 11.04
N ARG A 123 19.01 9.84 10.41
CA ARG A 123 19.61 11.17 10.68
C ARG A 123 21.15 11.10 10.62
N ALA A 124 21.67 10.39 9.62
CA ALA A 124 23.09 10.32 9.38
C ALA A 124 23.63 11.74 9.09
N ARG A 125 24.88 11.99 9.46
CA ARG A 125 25.57 13.17 8.94
C ARG A 125 25.71 13.02 7.42
N PRO A 126 25.57 14.11 6.65
CA PRO A 126 25.97 14.10 5.24
C PRO A 126 27.38 13.52 5.13
N ASP A 127 27.56 12.63 4.15
CA ASP A 127 28.84 11.99 3.82
C ASP A 127 29.50 11.13 4.90
N ASP A 128 28.76 10.61 5.89
CA ASP A 128 29.33 9.64 6.83
C ASP A 128 29.73 8.34 6.09
N PRO A 129 31.05 8.06 5.93
CA PRO A 129 31.50 6.93 5.13
C PRO A 129 31.23 5.60 5.83
N ARG A 130 30.95 5.59 7.14
CA ARG A 130 30.54 4.39 7.87
C ARG A 130 29.14 3.96 7.43
N VAL A 131 28.24 4.93 7.26
CA VAL A 131 26.88 4.66 6.76
C VAL A 131 26.96 4.15 5.33
N GLY A 132 27.75 4.81 4.46
CA GLY A 132 27.98 4.33 3.08
C GLY A 132 28.39 2.86 3.04
N ARG A 133 29.46 2.49 3.77
CA ARG A 133 29.94 1.10 3.82
C ARG A 133 28.91 0.09 4.35
N VAL A 134 28.05 0.49 5.29
CA VAL A 134 26.98 -0.37 5.79
C VAL A 134 25.92 -0.59 4.71
N LEU A 135 25.54 0.46 3.99
CA LEU A 135 24.58 0.37 2.90
C LEU A 135 25.13 -0.48 1.76
N ASP A 136 26.36 -0.22 1.30
CA ASP A 136 27.01 -0.97 0.21
C ASP A 136 27.18 -2.46 0.54
N ARG A 137 27.35 -2.81 1.82
CA ARG A 137 27.48 -4.20 2.28
C ARG A 137 26.15 -4.96 2.29
N HIS A 138 25.05 -4.28 2.58
CA HIS A 138 23.79 -4.92 2.93
C HIS A 138 22.67 -4.69 1.91
N LEU A 139 22.79 -3.66 1.08
CA LEU A 139 21.82 -3.35 0.05
C LEU A 139 22.32 -3.83 -1.31
N PRO A 140 21.44 -4.37 -2.16
CA PRO A 140 21.70 -4.47 -3.58
C PRO A 140 22.00 -3.11 -4.19
N HIS A 141 22.70 -3.11 -5.32
CA HIS A 141 22.84 -1.90 -6.13
C HIS A 141 21.45 -1.40 -6.57
N PRO A 142 21.16 -0.09 -6.57
CA PRO A 142 19.85 0.45 -6.96
C PRO A 142 19.40 0.03 -8.37
N ASP A 143 20.35 -0.21 -9.27
CA ASP A 143 20.09 -0.64 -10.65
C ASP A 143 20.02 -2.17 -10.81
N ASP A 144 20.31 -2.95 -9.76
CA ASP A 144 20.19 -4.40 -9.78
C ASP A 144 18.77 -4.82 -9.41
N GLU A 145 17.87 -4.67 -10.37
CA GLU A 145 16.45 -4.99 -10.18
C GLU A 145 16.25 -6.49 -9.85
N ALA A 146 17.10 -7.39 -10.35
CA ALA A 146 17.00 -8.81 -10.05
C ALA A 146 17.29 -9.09 -8.56
N ALA A 147 18.32 -8.46 -8.00
CA ALA A 147 18.63 -8.55 -6.57
C ALA A 147 17.56 -7.88 -5.71
N LEU A 148 17.07 -6.69 -6.11
CA LEU A 148 15.98 -5.99 -5.40
C LEU A 148 14.65 -6.76 -5.44
N ARG A 149 14.41 -7.52 -6.52
CA ARG A 149 13.24 -8.39 -6.64
C ARG A 149 13.32 -9.63 -5.77
N SER A 150 14.51 -10.10 -5.39
CA SER A 150 14.69 -11.39 -4.69
C SER A 150 14.99 -11.23 -3.20
N ILE A 151 15.51 -10.07 -2.78
CA ILE A 151 15.90 -9.82 -1.39
C ILE A 151 14.72 -9.92 -0.41
N ASP A 152 14.97 -10.56 0.73
CA ASP A 152 14.07 -10.54 1.87
C ASP A 152 14.23 -9.23 2.66
N ALA A 153 13.63 -8.16 2.14
CA ALA A 153 13.65 -6.84 2.77
C ALA A 153 12.94 -6.82 4.14
N LYS A 154 11.97 -7.70 4.38
CA LYS A 154 11.27 -7.85 5.67
C LYS A 154 12.26 -8.25 6.77
N LYS A 155 13.10 -9.25 6.49
CA LYS A 155 14.15 -9.69 7.41
C LYS A 155 15.23 -8.64 7.58
N LEU A 156 15.64 -7.99 6.49
CA LEU A 156 16.67 -6.95 6.50
C LEU A 156 16.29 -5.75 7.38
N LEU A 157 15.04 -5.28 7.27
CA LEU A 157 14.49 -4.12 7.99
C LEU A 157 13.81 -4.47 9.32
N SER A 158 13.85 -5.73 9.74
CA SER A 158 13.35 -6.14 11.06
C SER A 158 14.14 -5.47 12.19
N ALA A 159 13.57 -5.41 13.40
CA ALA A 159 14.24 -4.81 14.56
C ALA A 159 15.56 -5.50 14.92
N GLN A 160 15.73 -6.77 14.54
CA GLN A 160 16.94 -7.57 14.70
C GLN A 160 17.67 -7.82 13.37
N GLY A 161 17.27 -7.11 12.31
CA GLY A 161 17.81 -7.23 10.96
C GLY A 161 19.24 -6.70 10.86
N ALA A 162 19.89 -6.98 9.72
CA ALA A 162 21.30 -6.62 9.53
C ALA A 162 21.52 -5.10 9.62
N LEU A 163 20.61 -4.29 9.07
CA LEU A 163 20.69 -2.84 9.16
C LEU A 163 20.50 -2.34 10.60
N ALA A 164 19.57 -2.93 11.35
CA ALA A 164 19.36 -2.54 12.75
C ALA A 164 20.60 -2.84 13.61
N LYS A 165 21.22 -4.01 13.40
CA LYS A 165 22.48 -4.39 14.06
C LYS A 165 23.62 -3.45 13.67
N ALA A 166 23.76 -3.14 12.39
CA ALA A 166 24.84 -2.29 11.90
C ALA A 166 24.72 -0.83 12.38
N PHE A 167 23.50 -0.29 12.48
CA PHE A 167 23.27 1.08 12.96
C PHE A 167 23.07 1.17 14.48
N GLY A 168 23.01 0.04 15.19
CA GLY A 168 22.74 -0.01 16.63
C GLY A 168 21.33 0.42 17.03
N ARG A 169 20.38 0.47 16.08
CA ARG A 169 18.97 0.85 16.31
C ARG A 169 18.06 0.37 15.18
N PRO A 170 16.77 0.12 15.44
CA PRO A 170 15.82 -0.26 14.40
C PRO A 170 15.66 0.81 13.32
N VAL A 171 15.55 0.36 12.06
CA VAL A 171 15.19 1.20 10.92
C VAL A 171 13.72 0.96 10.58
N ALA A 172 12.83 1.76 11.16
CA ALA A 172 11.39 1.54 11.04
C ALA A 172 10.89 1.76 9.59
N PRO A 173 10.24 0.77 8.94
CA PRO A 173 9.76 0.87 7.56
C PRO A 173 8.84 2.09 7.30
N GLY A 174 7.83 2.33 8.14
CA GLY A 174 6.95 3.49 8.01
C GLY A 174 7.68 4.84 8.22
N ARG A 175 8.84 4.84 8.86
CA ARG A 175 9.70 6.04 8.89
C ARG A 175 10.47 6.19 7.59
N LEU A 176 11.08 5.13 7.07
CA LEU A 176 11.75 5.16 5.76
C LEU A 176 10.81 5.70 4.67
N ALA A 177 9.58 5.20 4.63
CA ALA A 177 8.57 5.65 3.67
C ALA A 177 8.30 7.16 3.73
N ARG A 178 8.28 7.75 4.93
CA ARG A 178 8.08 9.19 5.12
C ARG A 178 9.30 10.03 4.75
N GLU A 179 10.48 9.43 4.82
CA GLU A 179 11.73 10.11 4.48
C GLU A 179 12.01 10.04 2.97
N MET A 180 11.30 9.19 2.22
CA MET A 180 11.39 9.14 0.76
C MET A 180 10.85 10.42 0.11
N HIS A 181 11.51 10.82 -0.97
CA HIS A 181 11.06 11.89 -1.84
C HIS A 181 10.24 11.30 -3.00
N ALA A 182 9.32 12.08 -3.57
CA ALA A 182 8.47 11.60 -4.67
C ALA A 182 9.28 11.11 -5.89
N GLY A 183 10.45 11.71 -6.15
CA GLY A 183 11.38 11.28 -7.21
C GLY A 183 12.10 9.96 -6.94
N GLU A 184 12.11 9.48 -5.68
CA GLU A 184 12.71 8.20 -5.29
C GLU A 184 11.69 7.05 -5.29
N HIS A 185 10.40 7.34 -5.54
CA HIS A 185 9.40 6.30 -5.67
C HIS A 185 9.71 5.44 -6.90
N HIS A 186 9.51 4.13 -6.78
CA HIS A 186 9.57 3.22 -7.90
C HIS A 186 8.31 3.35 -8.78
N ASP A 187 8.36 2.86 -10.02
CA ASP A 187 7.22 2.89 -10.95
C ASP A 187 5.98 2.18 -10.39
N ASP A 188 6.15 1.02 -9.75
CA ASP A 188 5.04 0.34 -9.06
C ASP A 188 4.34 1.22 -8.00
N ILE A 189 5.10 2.01 -7.23
CA ILE A 189 4.51 2.90 -6.22
C ILE A 189 3.68 3.98 -6.93
N ARG A 190 4.20 4.54 -8.03
CA ARG A 190 3.47 5.51 -8.85
C ARG A 190 2.21 4.90 -9.45
N ALA A 191 2.33 3.71 -10.05
CA ALA A 191 1.22 2.99 -10.67
C ALA A 191 0.11 2.67 -9.66
N LEU A 192 0.46 2.25 -8.44
CA LEU A 192 -0.50 2.05 -7.37
C LEU A 192 -1.28 3.33 -7.07
N PHE A 193 -0.58 4.45 -6.87
CA PHE A 193 -1.22 5.72 -6.55
C PHE A 193 -2.01 6.31 -7.72
N ASP A 194 -1.63 6.02 -8.96
CA ASP A 194 -2.41 6.38 -10.15
C ASP A 194 -3.74 5.65 -10.18
N ARG A 195 -3.75 4.34 -9.91
CA ARG A 195 -4.98 3.53 -9.78
C ARG A 195 -5.87 4.04 -8.66
N MET A 196 -5.30 4.36 -7.49
CA MET A 196 -6.05 4.96 -6.39
C MET A 196 -6.67 6.31 -6.76
N ARG A 197 -5.89 7.21 -7.39
CA ARG A 197 -6.40 8.52 -7.82
C ARG A 197 -7.51 8.37 -8.85
N HIS A 198 -7.38 7.43 -9.78
CA HIS A 198 -8.41 7.13 -10.76
C HIS A 198 -9.71 6.68 -10.07
N ALA A 199 -9.65 5.68 -9.19
CA ALA A 199 -10.81 5.17 -8.46
C ALA A 199 -11.49 6.27 -7.60
N LEU A 200 -10.70 7.09 -6.90
CA LEU A 200 -11.23 8.19 -6.08
C LEU A 200 -11.89 9.29 -6.93
N ARG A 201 -11.40 9.55 -8.14
CA ARG A 201 -12.01 10.50 -9.09
C ARG A 201 -13.33 9.98 -9.64
N GLU A 202 -13.41 8.69 -9.98
CA GLU A 202 -14.67 8.07 -10.41
C GLU A 202 -15.78 8.18 -9.36
N LEU A 203 -15.42 8.19 -8.07
CA LEU A 203 -16.34 8.36 -6.94
C LEU A 203 -16.60 9.82 -6.55
N GLY A 204 -15.92 10.78 -7.21
CA GLY A 204 -15.98 12.20 -6.86
C GLY A 204 -15.42 12.52 -5.46
N GLU A 205 -14.48 11.71 -4.97
CA GLU A 205 -13.85 11.85 -3.65
C GLU A 205 -12.53 12.63 -3.70
N LEU A 206 -11.89 12.74 -4.87
CA LEU A 206 -10.78 13.65 -5.10
C LEU A 206 -11.20 14.77 -6.06
N ARG A 207 -11.05 16.03 -5.62
CA ARG A 207 -11.16 17.20 -6.53
C ARG A 207 -9.93 17.26 -7.45
N PRO A 208 -10.08 17.78 -8.68
CA PRO A 208 -8.99 17.90 -9.65
C PRO A 208 -7.79 18.68 -9.12
#